data_AF-A0A7X8AV61-F1
#
_entry.id   AF-A0A7X8AV61-F1
#
_cell.length_a   1.000
_cell.length_b   1.000
_cell.length_c   1.000
_cell.angle_alpha   90.00
_cell.angle_beta   90.00
_cell.angle_gamma   90.00
#
_symmetry.space_group_name_H-M   'P 1'
#
loop_
_entity.id
_entity.type
_entity.pdbx_description
1 polymer ?
#
loop_
_entity_poly.entity_id
_entity_poly.type
_entity_poly.pdbx_seq_one_letter_code
_entity_poly.pdbx_strand_id
1 'polypeptide(L)'
;MGDEKKQIDVFIKSIEKTVDFFRKGRDSEGLKCFLESMDTLEKACVYLKKRDTIMSILKRIHLSIKNNDITSIADELEFSLYPVIKEEFEGGVL
;
A
#
# COMPACT_ATOMS: atom_id res chain seq x y z
N MET A 1 -9.26 3.64 19.21
CA MET A 1 -8.83 2.23 19.28
C MET A 1 -9.47 1.28 18.27
N GLY A 2 -10.75 1.41 17.88
CA GLY A 2 -11.39 0.46 16.94
C GLY A 2 -11.18 0.75 15.44
N ASP A 3 -11.34 2.01 15.03
CA ASP A 3 -11.41 2.34 13.59
C ASP A 3 -10.04 2.51 12.92
N GLU A 4 -9.03 2.99 13.65
CA GLU A 4 -7.67 3.21 13.12
C GLU A 4 -6.97 1.90 12.70
N LYS A 5 -6.96 0.91 13.59
CA LYS A 5 -6.41 -0.43 13.30
C LYS A 5 -7.21 -1.11 12.20
N LYS A 6 -8.52 -0.88 12.14
CA LYS A 6 -9.37 -1.40 11.07
C LYS A 6 -9.01 -0.81 9.70
N GLN A 7 -8.79 0.51 9.59
CA GLN A 7 -8.37 1.11 8.32
C GLN A 7 -7.01 0.59 7.86
N ILE A 8 -6.04 0.47 8.78
CA ILE A 8 -4.71 -0.04 8.46
C ILE A 8 -4.77 -1.52 8.05
N ASP A 9 -5.51 -2.37 8.77
CA ASP A 9 -5.72 -3.79 8.41
C ASP A 9 -6.37 -3.95 7.03
N VAL A 10 -7.39 -3.14 6.73
CA VAL A 10 -8.03 -3.12 5.39
C VAL A 10 -7.04 -2.71 4.32
N PHE A 11 -6.18 -1.73 4.60
CA PHE A 11 -5.15 -1.29 3.65
C PHE A 11 -4.08 -2.37 3.42
N ILE A 12 -3.59 -3.02 4.48
CA ILE A 12 -2.64 -4.15 4.40
C ILE A 12 -3.20 -5.25 3.50
N LYS A 13 -4.44 -5.70 3.76
CA LYS A 13 -5.12 -6.73 2.94
C LYS A 13 -5.28 -6.30 1.48
N SER A 14 -5.46 -5.01 1.22
CA SER A 14 -5.57 -4.48 -0.13
C SER A 14 -4.23 -4.52 -0.87
N ILE A 15 -3.10 -4.26 -0.19
CA ILE A 15 -1.77 -4.43 -0.77
C ILE A 15 -1.52 -5.90 -1.09
N GLU A 16 -1.79 -6.82 -0.15
CA GLU A 16 -1.61 -8.26 -0.37
C GLU A 16 -2.42 -8.77 -1.58
N LYS A 17 -3.68 -8.34 -1.69
CA LYS A 17 -4.54 -8.67 -2.82
C LYS A 17 -4.04 -8.06 -4.14
N THR A 18 -3.54 -6.84 -4.11
CA THR A 18 -2.95 -6.16 -5.28
C THR A 18 -1.74 -6.95 -5.81
N VAL A 19 -0.83 -7.32 -4.91
CA VAL A 19 0.37 -8.11 -5.25
C VAL A 19 -0.02 -9.49 -5.80
N ASP A 20 -1.02 -10.15 -5.23
CA ASP A 20 -1.55 -11.41 -5.76
C ASP A 20 -2.11 -11.28 -7.19
N PHE A 21 -2.77 -10.17 -7.52
CA PHE A 21 -3.20 -9.90 -8.90
C PHE A 21 -2.00 -9.76 -9.85
N PHE A 22 -0.98 -8.98 -9.48
CA PHE A 22 0.22 -8.82 -10.32
C PHE A 22 0.96 -10.14 -10.53
N ARG A 23 1.10 -10.97 -9.49
CA ARG A 23 1.71 -12.30 -9.60
C ARG A 23 0.95 -13.26 -10.52
N LYS A 24 -0.35 -13.01 -10.73
CA LYS A 24 -1.21 -13.78 -11.65
C LYS A 24 -1.31 -13.17 -13.05
N GLY A 25 -0.56 -12.09 -13.34
CA GLY A 25 -0.63 -11.35 -14.60
C GLY A 25 -1.94 -10.60 -14.80
N ARG A 26 -2.65 -10.28 -13.71
CA ARG A 26 -3.93 -9.56 -13.72
C ARG A 26 -3.70 -8.08 -13.43
N ASP A 27 -2.91 -7.43 -14.28
CA ASP A 27 -2.33 -6.11 -14.01
C ASP A 27 -3.39 -5.02 -13.88
N SER A 28 -4.43 -5.07 -14.72
CA SER A 28 -5.54 -4.12 -14.68
C SER A 28 -6.32 -4.21 -13.36
N GLU A 29 -6.62 -5.43 -12.89
CA GLU A 29 -7.27 -5.65 -11.61
C GLU A 29 -6.37 -5.31 -10.42
N GLY A 30 -5.07 -5.58 -10.52
CA GLY A 30 -4.07 -5.18 -9.53
C GLY A 30 -4.03 -3.66 -9.37
N LEU A 31 -3.85 -2.93 -10.47
CA LEU A 31 -3.81 -1.47 -10.45
C LEU A 31 -5.13 -0.87 -9.96
N LYS A 32 -6.28 -1.41 -10.43
CA LYS A 32 -7.59 -0.98 -9.94
C LYS A 32 -7.73 -1.19 -8.43
N CYS A 33 -7.38 -2.37 -7.93
CA CYS A 33 -7.43 -2.70 -6.51
C CYS A 33 -6.56 -1.75 -5.68
N PHE A 34 -5.36 -1.43 -6.17
CA PHE A 34 -4.47 -0.49 -5.50
C PHE A 34 -5.08 0.92 -5.44
N LEU A 35 -5.55 1.44 -6.58
CA LEU A 35 -6.13 2.78 -6.65
C LEU A 35 -7.37 2.93 -5.76
N GLU A 36 -8.24 1.91 -5.72
CA GLU A 36 -9.40 1.88 -4.82
C GLU A 36 -9.00 1.86 -3.33
N SER A 37 -7.81 1.34 -3.01
CA SER A 37 -7.29 1.31 -1.63
C SER A 37 -6.68 2.64 -1.17
N MET A 38 -6.44 3.60 -2.07
CA MET A 38 -5.81 4.88 -1.74
C MET A 38 -6.65 5.74 -0.79
N ASP A 39 -7.99 5.70 -0.91
CA ASP A 39 -8.90 6.36 0.04
C ASP A 39 -8.78 5.78 1.46
N THR A 40 -8.49 4.47 1.54
CA THR A 40 -8.26 3.79 2.83
C THR A 40 -6.91 4.22 3.41
N LEU A 41 -5.88 4.32 2.57
CA LEU A 41 -4.58 4.83 2.97
C LEU A 41 -4.67 6.28 3.47
N GLU A 42 -5.39 7.15 2.77
CA GLU A 42 -5.56 8.55 3.19
C GLU A 42 -6.14 8.64 4.60
N LYS A 43 -7.19 7.85 4.88
CA LYS A 43 -7.80 7.74 6.22
C LYS A 43 -6.85 7.15 7.25
N ALA A 44 -6.05 6.16 6.87
CA ALA A 44 -5.07 5.53 7.75
C ALA A 44 -3.86 6.43 8.04
N CYS A 45 -3.49 7.30 7.09
CA CYS A 45 -2.25 8.09 7.13
C CYS A 45 -2.17 9.01 8.35
N VAL A 46 -3.31 9.51 8.86
CA VAL A 46 -3.37 10.33 10.08
C VAL A 46 -2.93 9.59 11.35
N TYR A 47 -2.80 8.27 11.29
CA TYR A 47 -2.38 7.41 12.42
C TYR A 47 -0.97 6.85 12.24
N LEU A 48 -0.43 6.94 11.03
CA LEU A 48 0.91 6.45 10.71
C LEU A 48 1.95 7.47 11.20
N LYS A 49 3.03 6.97 11.79
CA LYS A 49 4.20 7.74 12.21
C LYS A 49 5.22 7.88 11.09
N LYS A 50 5.38 6.85 10.26
CA LYS A 50 6.33 6.82 9.13
C LYS A 50 5.79 7.51 7.86
N ARG A 51 5.01 8.59 8.00
CA ARG A 51 4.34 9.26 6.86
C ARG A 51 5.30 9.72 5.79
N ASP A 52 6.45 10.28 6.18
CA ASP A 52 7.46 10.75 5.21
C ASP A 52 8.05 9.60 4.39
N THR A 53 8.32 8.47 5.04
CA THR A 53 8.77 7.24 4.39
C THR A 53 7.70 6.72 3.43
N ILE A 54 6.45 6.62 3.89
CA ILE A 54 5.32 6.18 3.07
C ILE A 54 5.11 7.09 1.87
N MET A 55 5.14 8.41 2.08
CA MET A 55 5.01 9.40 1.01
C MET A 55 6.14 9.29 -0.02
N SER A 56 7.36 9.01 0.42
CA SER A 56 8.51 8.75 -0.48
C SER A 56 8.27 7.51 -1.34
N ILE A 57 7.73 6.42 -0.77
CA ILE A 57 7.38 5.19 -1.49
C ILE A 57 6.26 5.47 -2.50
N LEU A 58 5.19 6.16 -2.08
CA LEU A 58 4.07 6.52 -2.98
C LEU A 58 4.51 7.37 -4.17
N LYS A 59 5.48 8.26 -4.00
CA LYS A 59 6.06 9.03 -5.12
C LYS A 59 6.76 8.12 -6.14
N ARG A 60 7.46 7.07 -5.70
CA ARG A 60 8.08 6.08 -6.59
C ARG A 60 7.03 5.24 -7.30
N ILE A 61 6.01 4.75 -6.57
CA ILE A 61 4.87 4.03 -7.16
C ILE A 61 4.19 4.89 -8.23
N HIS A 62 3.94 6.17 -7.96
CA HIS A 62 3.35 7.09 -8.94
C HIS A 62 4.19 7.24 -10.22
N LEU A 63 5.53 7.29 -10.08
CA LEU A 63 6.42 7.32 -11.22
C LEU A 63 6.33 6.02 -12.04
N SER A 64 6.30 4.87 -11.37
CA SER A 64 6.14 3.56 -12.01
C SER A 64 4.79 3.43 -12.74
N ILE A 65 3.70 3.95 -12.16
CA ILE A 65 2.38 4.03 -12.81
C ILE A 65 2.45 4.86 -14.08
N LYS A 66 3.09 6.05 -14.04
CA LYS A 66 3.25 6.91 -15.22
C LYS A 66 4.03 6.23 -16.35
N ASN A 67 4.98 5.37 -16.01
CA ASN A 67 5.79 4.63 -16.96
C ASN A 67 5.17 3.29 -17.38
N ASN A 68 3.98 2.95 -16.85
CA ASN A 68 3.34 1.65 -17.02
C ASN A 68 4.26 0.46 -16.64
N ASP A 69 5.10 0.68 -15.63
CA ASP A 69 6.07 -0.31 -15.14
C ASP A 69 5.45 -1.12 -14.00
N ILE A 70 4.68 -2.14 -14.36
CA ILE A 70 3.96 -3.01 -13.42
C ILE A 70 4.93 -3.73 -12.47
N THR A 71 6.09 -4.16 -12.96
CA THR A 71 7.12 -4.81 -12.15
C THR A 71 7.58 -3.88 -11.03
N SER A 72 7.94 -2.63 -11.36
CA SER A 72 8.33 -1.66 -10.34
C SER A 72 7.19 -1.29 -9.39
N ILE A 73 5.92 -1.29 -9.84
CA ILE A 73 4.77 -1.10 -8.93
C ILE A 73 4.69 -2.27 -7.95
N ALA A 74 4.77 -3.50 -8.43
CA ALA A 74 4.69 -4.70 -7.59
C ALA A 74 5.83 -4.74 -6.57
N ASP A 75 7.06 -4.44 -6.99
CA ASP A 75 8.24 -4.42 -6.13
C ASP A 75 8.13 -3.35 -5.02
N GLU A 76 7.68 -2.14 -5.38
CA GLU A 76 7.48 -1.07 -4.38
C GLU A 76 6.36 -1.42 -3.39
N LEU A 77 5.30 -2.08 -3.84
CA LEU A 77 4.23 -2.53 -2.95
C LEU A 77 4.68 -3.65 -2.02
N GLU A 78 5.34 -4.67 -2.56
CA GLU A 78 5.71 -5.88 -1.83
C GLU A 78 6.90 -5.68 -0.90
N PHE A 79 7.94 -5.00 -1.39
CA PHE A 79 9.22 -4.91 -0.68
C PHE A 79 9.47 -3.57 0.01
N SER A 80 8.66 -2.54 -0.28
CA SER A 80 8.78 -1.22 0.37
C SER A 80 7.55 -0.83 1.19
N LEU A 81 6.37 -0.74 0.56
CA LEU A 81 5.18 -0.22 1.24
C LEU A 81 4.63 -1.20 2.27
N TYR A 82 4.43 -2.47 1.89
CA TYR A 82 3.88 -3.49 2.78
C TYR A 82 4.68 -3.65 4.08
N PRO A 83 6.02 -3.81 4.07
CA PRO A 83 6.80 -3.97 5.30
C PRO A 83 6.68 -2.77 6.23
N VAL A 84 6.68 -1.54 5.68
CA VAL A 84 6.58 -0.31 6.48
C VAL A 84 5.20 -0.20 7.15
N ILE A 85 4.12 -0.46 6.42
CA ILE A 85 2.76 -0.41 6.98
C ILE A 85 2.55 -1.52 8.01
N LYS A 86 3.07 -2.72 7.73
CA LYS A 86 2.97 -3.87 8.64
C LYS A 86 3.73 -3.64 9.93
N GLU A 87 4.93 -3.06 9.86
CA GLU A 87 5.70 -2.68 11.05
C GLU A 87 4.94 -1.64 11.90
N GLU A 88 4.30 -0.65 11.27
CA GLU A 88 3.49 0.35 11.97
C GLU A 88 2.24 -0.28 12.64
N PHE A 89 1.70 -1.34 12.03
CA PHE A 89 0.55 -2.08 12.55
C PHE A 89 0.92 -3.03 13.71
N GLU A 90 2.01 -3.78 13.57
CA GLU A 90 2.46 -4.82 14.52
C GLU A 90 3.33 -4.25 15.65
N GLY A 91 4.13 -3.21 15.36
CA GLY A 91 5.09 -2.58 16.28
C GLY A 91 4.46 -1.81 17.45
N GLY A 92 3.14 -1.87 17.61
CA GLY A 92 2.46 -1.47 18.84
C GLY A 92 2.56 0.01 19.17
N VAL A 93 2.31 0.90 18.20
CA VAL A 93 2.03 2.31 18.54
C VAL A 93 0.71 2.83 18.00
N LEU A 94 -0.30 1.96 18.09
CA LEU A 94 -1.73 2.29 18.16
C LEU A 94 -2.37 1.51 19.32
#